data_AF-A0A7C4VB90-F1
#
_entry.id   AF-A0A7C4VB90-F1
#
_cell.length_a   1.000
_cell.length_b   1.000
_cell.length_c   1.000
_cell.angle_alpha   90.00
_cell.angle_beta   90.00
_cell.angle_gamma   90.00
#
_symmetry.space_group_name_H-M   'P 1'
#
loop_
_entity.id
_entity.type
_entity.pdbx_description
1 polymer ?
#
loop_
_entity_poly.entity_id
_entity_poly.type
_entity_poly.pdbx_seq_one_letter_code
_entity_poly.pdbx_strand_id
1 'polypeptide(L)'
;MAYASHAVDATRAPRTHFVRSERLITLIGACAFGALIGFGVAIIIGRYDAWALFLAAAIVLAIALYPAAANMADAGERESRGCKFAAKVHLAALLAWPFVIHVGGALFWLVPIAALSSLVLLASCWSGPARLVYRTGIQGVIVAALAAHQGAMLVMGV
;
A
#
# COMPACT_ATOMS: atom_id res chain seq x y z
N MET A 1 9.16 4.27 -47.37
CA MET A 1 8.83 4.96 -46.10
C MET A 1 7.70 4.22 -45.33
N ALA A 2 7.79 2.90 -45.13
CA ALA A 2 6.75 2.10 -44.44
C ALA A 2 7.23 1.38 -43.18
N TYR A 3 8.53 1.45 -42.86
CA TYR A 3 9.10 0.82 -41.64
C TYR A 3 9.01 1.70 -40.39
N ALA A 4 8.70 2.99 -40.53
CA ALA A 4 8.67 3.92 -39.39
C ALA A 4 7.34 3.91 -38.60
N SER A 5 6.22 3.54 -39.23
CA SER A 5 4.91 3.51 -38.56
C SER A 5 4.79 2.36 -37.55
N HIS A 6 5.31 1.17 -37.87
CA HIS A 6 5.28 0.03 -36.96
C HIS A 6 6.15 0.22 -35.70
N ALA A 7 7.25 0.98 -35.80
CA ALA A 7 8.11 1.27 -34.65
C ALA A 7 7.45 2.25 -33.66
N VAL A 8 6.68 3.22 -34.16
CA VAL A 8 5.95 4.18 -33.32
C VAL A 8 4.73 3.51 -32.66
N ASP A 9 4.01 2.63 -33.37
CA ASP A 9 2.86 1.93 -32.79
C ASP A 9 3.25 0.87 -31.74
N ALA A 10 4.43 0.23 -31.88
CA ALA A 10 4.96 -0.69 -30.86
C ALA A 10 5.28 0.00 -29.52
N THR A 11 5.54 1.32 -29.52
CA THR A 11 5.77 2.10 -28.29
C THR A 11 4.48 2.52 -27.58
N ARG A 12 3.32 2.43 -28.23
CA ARG A 12 2.01 2.80 -27.67
C ARG A 12 1.25 1.66 -27.02
N ALA A 13 1.61 0.41 -27.30
CA ALA A 13 0.97 -0.73 -26.65
C ALA A 13 1.25 -0.65 -25.12
N PRO A 14 0.21 -0.58 -24.27
CA PRO A 14 0.40 -0.55 -22.82
C PRO A 14 1.25 -1.76 -22.40
N ARG A 15 2.41 -1.50 -21.78
CA ARG A 15 3.26 -2.59 -21.26
C ARG A 15 2.45 -3.43 -20.29
N THR A 16 2.22 -4.70 -20.65
CA THR A 16 1.40 -5.64 -19.88
C THR A 16 2.17 -6.27 -18.72
N HIS A 17 3.51 -6.19 -18.75
CA HIS A 17 4.40 -6.84 -17.80
C HIS A 17 5.44 -5.85 -17.24
N PHE A 18 5.57 -5.86 -15.92
CA PHE A 18 6.64 -5.18 -15.19
C PHE A 18 7.67 -6.21 -14.70
N VAL A 19 8.96 -5.88 -14.74
CA VAL A 19 10.00 -6.68 -14.09
C VAL A 19 10.00 -6.46 -12.58
N ARG A 20 10.63 -7.36 -11.82
CA ARG A 20 10.65 -7.30 -10.34
C ARG A 20 11.18 -5.95 -9.82
N SER A 21 12.25 -5.43 -10.41
CA SER A 21 12.84 -4.14 -10.02
C SER A 21 11.88 -2.97 -10.26
N GLU A 22 11.22 -2.92 -11.42
CA GLU A 22 10.22 -1.88 -11.74
C GLU A 22 9.05 -1.87 -10.75
N ARG A 23 8.60 -3.04 -10.31
CA ARG A 23 7.52 -3.15 -9.31
C ARG A 23 7.94 -2.63 -7.94
N LEU A 24 9.17 -2.96 -7.52
CA LEU A 24 9.74 -2.46 -6.27
C LEU A 24 9.94 -0.95 -6.32
N ILE A 25 10.46 -0.41 -7.42
CA ILE A 25 10.63 1.04 -7.61
C ILE A 25 9.27 1.75 -7.56
N THR A 26 8.27 1.23 -8.28
CA THR A 26 6.91 1.78 -8.26
C THR A 26 6.32 1.77 -6.85
N LEU A 27 6.49 0.67 -6.13
CA LEU A 27 6.01 0.54 -4.75
C LEU A 27 6.72 1.53 -3.82
N ILE A 28 8.05 1.64 -3.90
CA ILE A 28 8.83 2.58 -3.07
C ILE A 28 8.40 4.02 -3.36
N GLY A 29 8.25 4.38 -4.64
CA GLY A 29 7.77 5.71 -5.04
C GLY A 29 6.36 6.00 -4.51
N ALA A 30 5.46 5.02 -4.59
CA ALA A 30 4.12 5.14 -4.03
C ALA A 30 4.13 5.28 -2.49
N CYS A 31 4.94 4.50 -1.78
CA CYS A 31 5.11 4.63 -0.34
C CYS A 31 5.70 5.99 0.05
N ALA A 32 6.72 6.47 -0.65
CA ALA A 32 7.32 7.79 -0.40
C ALA A 32 6.29 8.91 -0.61
N PHE A 33 5.53 8.85 -1.70
CA PHE A 33 4.45 9.80 -1.98
C PHE A 33 3.35 9.75 -0.91
N GLY A 34 2.92 8.56 -0.52
CA GLY A 34 1.96 8.37 0.57
C GLY A 34 2.45 8.94 1.88
N ALA A 35 3.70 8.67 2.26
CA ALA A 35 4.31 9.19 3.48
C ALA A 35 4.32 10.73 3.52
N LEU A 36 4.67 11.38 2.40
CA LEU A 36 4.62 12.84 2.29
C LEU A 36 3.19 13.38 2.46
N ILE A 37 2.19 12.73 1.86
CA ILE A 37 0.78 13.09 2.03
C ILE A 37 0.37 12.94 3.50
N GLY A 38 0.62 11.78 4.11
CA GLY A 38 0.21 11.50 5.49
C GLY A 38 0.85 12.47 6.48
N PHE A 39 2.14 12.76 6.30
CA PHE A 39 2.87 13.75 7.10
C PHE A 39 2.33 15.17 6.89
N GLY A 40 2.13 15.60 5.64
CA GLY A 40 1.58 16.92 5.34
C GLY A 40 0.16 17.11 5.89
N VAL A 41 -0.68 16.07 5.76
CA VAL A 41 -2.03 16.04 6.35
C VAL A 41 -1.94 16.19 7.86
N ALA A 42 -1.03 15.49 8.55
CA ALA A 42 -0.83 15.65 10.00
C ALA A 42 -0.49 17.10 10.40
N ILE A 43 0.39 17.75 9.63
CA ILE A 43 0.78 19.16 9.88
C ILE A 43 -0.40 20.12 9.67
N ILE A 44 -1.15 19.97 8.58
CA ILE A 44 -2.27 20.87 8.24
C ILE A 44 -3.42 20.74 9.23
N ILE A 45 -3.76 19.50 9.58
CA ILE A 45 -4.88 19.15 10.45
C ILE A 45 -4.57 19.53 11.91
N GLY A 46 -3.32 19.40 12.35
CA GLY A 46 -2.93 19.72 13.72
C GLY A 46 -3.63 18.84 14.75
N ARG A 47 -4.09 19.44 15.86
CA ARG A 47 -4.67 18.70 16.99
C ARG A 47 -6.16 18.44 16.76
N TYR A 48 -6.53 17.18 16.56
CA TYR A 48 -7.91 16.76 16.31
C TYR A 48 -8.55 16.02 17.49
N ASP A 49 -9.89 16.04 17.51
CA ASP A 49 -10.71 15.17 18.34
C ASP A 49 -10.55 13.70 17.89
N ALA A 50 -10.48 12.79 18.87
CA ALA A 50 -10.21 11.38 18.66
C ALA A 50 -11.31 10.71 17.81
N TRP A 51 -12.56 11.15 17.91
CA TRP A 51 -13.67 10.59 17.12
C TRP A 51 -13.58 10.95 15.64
N ALA A 52 -13.23 12.19 15.32
CA ALA A 52 -12.99 12.59 13.94
C ALA A 52 -11.83 11.79 13.31
N LEU A 53 -10.76 11.55 14.06
CA LEU A 53 -9.62 10.75 13.61
C LEU A 53 -10.03 9.28 13.36
N PHE A 54 -10.82 8.71 14.27
CA PHE A 54 -11.32 7.35 14.16
C PHE A 54 -12.23 7.16 12.93
N LEU A 55 -13.15 8.10 12.68
CA LEU A 55 -14.04 8.07 11.50
C LEU A 55 -13.25 8.19 10.19
N ALA A 56 -12.29 9.11 10.13
CA ALA A 56 -11.42 9.26 8.97
C ALA A 56 -10.60 7.99 8.72
N ALA A 57 -10.01 7.42 9.77
CA ALA A 57 -9.26 6.17 9.70
C ALA A 57 -10.14 5.00 9.22
N ALA A 58 -11.40 4.91 9.68
CA ALA A 58 -12.33 3.88 9.27
C ALA A 58 -12.64 3.94 7.76
N ILE A 59 -12.84 5.14 7.22
CA ILE A 59 -13.06 5.33 5.77
C ILE A 59 -11.81 4.92 4.97
N VAL A 60 -10.64 5.39 5.39
CA VAL A 60 -9.37 5.05 4.71
C VAL A 60 -9.10 3.56 4.77
N LEU A 61 -9.37 2.92 5.91
CA LEU A 61 -9.23 1.48 6.08
C LEU A 61 -10.21 0.70 5.19
N ALA A 62 -11.46 1.14 5.07
CA ALA A 62 -12.43 0.53 4.17
C ALA A 62 -11.96 0.60 2.70
N ILE A 63 -11.38 1.74 2.30
CA ILE A 63 -10.77 1.92 0.98
C ILE A 63 -9.56 1.01 0.79
N ALA A 64 -8.73 0.80 1.82
CA ALA A 64 -7.59 -0.12 1.78
C ALA A 64 -8.01 -1.61 1.78
N LEU A 65 -9.11 -1.96 2.43
CA LEU A 65 -9.58 -3.35 2.51
C LEU A 65 -10.01 -3.90 1.14
N TYR A 66 -10.64 -3.07 0.30
CA TYR A 66 -11.10 -3.50 -1.01
C TYR A 66 -9.97 -4.01 -1.95
N PRO A 67 -8.90 -3.25 -2.23
CA PRO A 67 -7.79 -3.74 -3.02
C PRO A 67 -7.01 -4.87 -2.34
N ALA A 68 -6.98 -4.94 -1.00
CA ALA A 68 -6.31 -6.01 -0.28
C ALA A 68 -7.05 -7.34 -0.46
N ALA A 69 -8.39 -7.33 -0.35
CA ALA A 69 -9.24 -8.48 -0.66
C ALA A 69 -9.10 -8.92 -2.12
N ALA A 70 -9.05 -7.97 -3.06
CA ALA A 70 -8.82 -8.28 -4.47
C ALA A 70 -7.44 -8.96 -4.71
N ASN A 71 -6.38 -8.46 -4.07
CA ASN A 71 -5.05 -9.09 -4.15
C ASN A 71 -5.04 -10.50 -3.53
N MET A 72 -5.82 -10.73 -2.47
CA MET A 72 -5.96 -12.05 -1.86
C MET A 72 -6.72 -13.03 -2.76
N ALA A 73 -7.81 -12.58 -3.41
CA ALA A 73 -8.55 -13.38 -4.39
C ALA A 73 -7.65 -13.74 -5.58
N ASP A 74 -6.96 -12.75 -6.17
CA ASP A 74 -6.06 -12.97 -7.30
C ASP A 74 -4.89 -13.91 -6.92
N ALA A 75 -4.38 -13.83 -5.67
CA ALA A 75 -3.38 -14.76 -5.16
C ALA A 75 -3.94 -16.17 -4.93
N GLY A 76 -5.22 -16.26 -4.54
CA GLY A 76 -6.02 -17.48 -4.40
C GLY A 76 -6.03 -18.32 -5.67
N GLU A 77 -6.42 -17.70 -6.78
CA GLU A 77 -6.58 -18.34 -8.09
C GLU A 77 -5.27 -18.88 -8.67
N ARG A 78 -4.11 -18.30 -8.31
CA ARG A 78 -2.81 -18.65 -8.91
C ARG A 78 -1.96 -19.62 -8.10
N GLU A 79 -2.49 -20.16 -7.01
CA GLU A 79 -1.84 -21.17 -6.15
C GLU A 79 -0.43 -20.86 -5.59
N SER A 80 0.07 -19.63 -5.75
CA SER A 80 1.37 -19.22 -5.20
C SER A 80 1.33 -19.09 -3.67
N ARG A 81 1.90 -20.06 -2.95
CA ARG A 81 1.91 -20.09 -1.48
C ARG A 81 2.48 -18.81 -0.85
N GLY A 82 3.56 -18.26 -1.44
CA GLY A 82 4.22 -17.04 -0.96
C GLY A 82 3.33 -15.80 -1.06
N CYS A 83 2.70 -15.55 -2.21
CA CYS A 83 1.82 -14.39 -2.36
C CYS A 83 0.52 -14.55 -1.59
N LYS A 84 -0.02 -15.77 -1.47
CA LYS A 84 -1.17 -16.04 -0.60
C LYS A 84 -0.85 -15.69 0.85
N PHE A 85 0.32 -16.10 1.36
CA PHE A 85 0.74 -15.77 2.72
C PHE A 85 0.93 -14.26 2.89
N ALA A 86 1.64 -13.59 1.98
CA ALA A 86 1.86 -12.15 2.03
C ALA A 86 0.54 -11.35 1.96
N ALA A 87 -0.40 -11.74 1.11
CA ALA A 87 -1.73 -11.12 1.03
C ALA A 87 -2.51 -11.28 2.34
N LYS A 88 -2.49 -12.47 2.95
CA LYS A 88 -3.14 -12.72 4.25
C LYS A 88 -2.52 -11.90 5.37
N VAL A 89 -1.19 -11.82 5.44
CA VAL A 89 -0.48 -11.01 6.43
C VAL A 89 -0.81 -9.53 6.25
N HIS A 90 -0.84 -9.04 5.01
CA HIS A 90 -1.21 -7.66 4.71
C HIS A 90 -2.64 -7.34 5.17
N LEU A 91 -3.59 -8.21 4.81
CA LEU A 91 -4.99 -8.06 5.22
C LEU A 91 -5.15 -8.11 6.74
N ALA A 92 -4.48 -9.06 7.40
CA ALA A 92 -4.48 -9.17 8.85
C ALA A 92 -3.88 -7.93 9.53
N ALA A 93 -2.79 -7.38 8.99
CA ALA A 93 -2.19 -6.15 9.47
C ALA A 93 -3.17 -4.97 9.36
N LEU A 94 -3.84 -4.81 8.21
CA LEU A 94 -4.85 -3.77 8.03
C LEU A 94 -6.01 -3.91 9.04
N LEU A 95 -6.53 -5.12 9.24
CA LEU A 95 -7.61 -5.38 10.20
C LEU A 95 -7.17 -5.20 11.66
N ALA A 96 -5.92 -5.52 11.98
CA ALA A 96 -5.39 -5.38 13.33
C ALA A 96 -5.07 -3.92 13.70
N TRP A 97 -4.80 -3.07 12.70
CA TRP A 97 -4.30 -1.70 12.91
C TRP A 97 -5.17 -0.86 13.87
N PRO A 98 -6.51 -0.80 13.72
CA PRO A 98 -7.36 0.02 14.60
C PRO A 98 -7.33 -0.45 16.06
N PHE A 99 -7.08 -1.74 16.29
CA PHE A 99 -7.03 -2.30 17.64
C PHE A 99 -5.67 -2.04 18.30
N VAL A 100 -4.59 -2.09 17.52
CA VAL A 100 -3.22 -2.00 18.05
C VAL A 100 -2.77 -0.56 18.31
N ILE A 101 -3.36 0.43 17.63
CA ILE A 101 -3.00 1.85 17.83
C ILE A 101 -3.21 2.32 19.28
N HIS A 102 -4.12 1.68 20.02
CA HIS A 102 -4.41 1.99 21.42
C HIS A 102 -3.56 1.22 22.45
N VAL A 103 -2.77 0.23 22.01
CA VAL A 103 -2.06 -0.69 22.92
C VAL A 103 -0.74 -0.11 23.44
N GLY A 104 -0.24 0.97 22.83
CA GLY A 104 1.00 1.63 23.23
C GLY A 104 2.27 0.77 23.04
N GLY A 105 3.45 1.40 23.17
CA GLY A 105 4.74 0.70 23.16
C GLY A 105 5.15 0.11 21.81
N ALA A 106 5.91 -1.00 21.82
CA ALA A 106 6.51 -1.59 20.62
C ALA A 106 5.48 -2.09 19.59
N LEU A 107 4.29 -2.49 20.05
CA LEU A 107 3.21 -2.97 19.18
C LEU A 107 2.70 -1.90 18.20
N PHE A 108 2.85 -0.62 18.57
CA PHE A 108 2.48 0.53 17.75
C PHE A 108 3.11 0.51 16.35
N TRP A 109 4.37 0.08 16.24
CA TRP A 109 5.10 0.04 14.96
C TRP A 109 5.05 -1.31 14.26
N LEU A 110 4.71 -2.39 14.98
CA LEU A 110 4.71 -3.74 14.41
C LEU A 110 3.67 -3.90 13.29
N VAL A 111 2.50 -3.30 13.43
CA VAL A 111 1.44 -3.39 12.40
C VAL A 111 1.81 -2.64 11.11
N PRO A 112 2.23 -1.36 11.15
CA PRO A 112 2.73 -0.67 9.96
C PRO A 112 3.89 -1.40 9.26
N ILE A 113 4.84 -1.92 10.04
CA ILE A 113 6.00 -2.68 9.51
C ILE A 113 5.52 -3.97 8.85
N ALA A 114 4.60 -4.70 9.47
CA ALA A 114 4.00 -5.91 8.89
C ALA A 114 3.24 -5.60 7.59
N ALA A 115 2.50 -4.48 7.55
CA ALA A 115 1.76 -4.05 6.36
C ALA A 115 2.70 -3.68 5.20
N LEU A 116 3.79 -2.95 5.46
CA LEU A 116 4.77 -2.58 4.43
C LEU A 116 5.61 -3.77 3.96
N SER A 117 6.11 -4.60 4.88
CA SER A 117 6.90 -5.80 4.54
C SER A 117 6.10 -6.80 3.71
N SER A 118 4.82 -7.00 4.03
CA SER A 118 3.93 -7.85 3.23
C SER A 118 3.69 -7.29 1.83
N LEU A 119 3.62 -5.96 1.63
CA LEU A 119 3.58 -5.35 0.29
C LEU A 119 4.87 -5.58 -0.50
N VAL A 120 6.04 -5.51 0.14
CA VAL A 120 7.33 -5.81 -0.50
C VAL A 120 7.41 -7.28 -0.93
N LEU A 121 6.90 -8.20 -0.09
CA LEU A 121 6.78 -9.61 -0.42
C LEU A 121 5.81 -9.83 -1.60
N LEU A 122 4.64 -9.18 -1.58
CA LEU A 122 3.68 -9.21 -2.68
C LEU A 122 4.29 -8.73 -3.99
N ALA A 123 4.97 -7.57 -3.98
CA ALA A 123 5.64 -7.02 -5.17
C ALA A 123 6.77 -7.95 -5.69
N SER A 124 7.44 -8.66 -4.79
CA SER A 124 8.53 -9.60 -5.12
C SER A 124 8.05 -10.93 -5.68
N CYS A 125 6.95 -11.49 -5.13
CA CYS A 125 6.48 -12.82 -5.48
C CYS A 125 5.48 -12.80 -6.65
N TRP A 126 4.83 -11.66 -6.91
CA TRP A 126 3.81 -11.58 -7.95
C TRP A 126 4.42 -11.80 -9.34
N SER A 127 3.69 -12.37 -10.27
CA SER A 127 4.02 -12.36 -11.70
C SER A 127 2.71 -12.29 -12.47
N GLY A 128 2.30 -11.08 -12.85
CA GLY A 128 0.97 -10.89 -13.40
C GLY A 128 0.78 -9.53 -14.07
N PRO A 129 -0.47 -9.16 -14.38
CA PRO A 129 -0.79 -7.98 -15.16
C PRO A 129 -0.43 -6.68 -14.43
N ALA A 130 -0.11 -5.65 -15.20
CA ALA A 130 0.15 -4.29 -14.76
C ALA A 130 -0.83 -3.75 -13.70
N ARG A 131 -2.13 -4.10 -13.81
CA ARG A 131 -3.17 -3.68 -12.87
C ARG A 131 -2.83 -4.00 -11.41
N LEU A 132 -2.14 -5.10 -11.13
CA LEU A 132 -1.80 -5.46 -9.76
C LEU A 132 -0.66 -4.59 -9.20
N VAL A 133 0.25 -4.14 -10.06
CA VAL A 133 1.32 -3.21 -9.67
C VAL A 133 0.72 -1.88 -9.24
N TYR A 134 -0.27 -1.37 -9.99
CA TYR A 134 -0.98 -0.16 -9.60
C TYR A 134 -1.81 -0.34 -8.32
N ARG A 135 -2.50 -1.47 -8.15
CA ARG A 135 -3.24 -1.78 -6.91
C ARG A 135 -2.31 -1.86 -5.70
N THR A 136 -1.18 -2.56 -5.81
CA THR A 136 -0.18 -2.66 -4.74
C THR A 136 0.51 -1.32 -4.48
N GLY A 137 0.71 -0.50 -5.52
CA GLY A 137 1.14 0.89 -5.39
C GLY A 137 0.14 1.73 -4.59
N ILE A 138 -1.15 1.69 -4.94
CA ILE A 138 -2.21 2.39 -4.18
C ILE A 138 -2.23 1.95 -2.72
N GLN A 139 -2.08 0.66 -2.44
CA GLN A 139 -1.93 0.16 -1.06
C GLN A 139 -0.71 0.75 -0.37
N GLY A 140 0.44 0.81 -1.07
CA GLY A 140 1.65 1.46 -0.59
C GLY A 140 1.41 2.94 -0.23
N VAL A 141 0.70 3.69 -1.07
CA VAL A 141 0.31 5.08 -0.77
C VAL A 141 -0.50 5.15 0.51
N ILE A 142 -1.55 4.34 0.64
CA ILE A 142 -2.47 4.40 1.78
C ILE A 142 -1.77 3.99 3.08
N VAL A 143 -1.07 2.85 3.07
CA VAL A 143 -0.36 2.31 4.25
C VAL A 143 0.75 3.26 4.69
N ALA A 144 1.52 3.82 3.76
CA ALA A 144 2.58 4.76 4.10
C ALA A 144 2.03 6.10 4.57
N ALA A 145 0.93 6.58 4.01
CA ALA A 145 0.25 7.79 4.48
C ALA A 145 -0.26 7.61 5.92
N LEU A 146 -0.92 6.49 6.22
CA LEU A 146 -1.39 6.18 7.57
C LEU A 146 -0.22 6.06 8.55
N ALA A 147 0.85 5.34 8.18
CA ALA A 147 2.03 5.18 9.02
C ALA A 147 2.74 6.51 9.30
N ALA A 148 2.89 7.36 8.29
CA ALA A 148 3.52 8.68 8.43
C ALA A 148 2.65 9.63 9.24
N HIS A 149 1.34 9.63 9.02
CA HIS A 149 0.39 10.41 9.82
C HIS A 149 0.45 9.99 11.29
N GLN A 150 0.37 8.69 11.57
CA GLN A 150 0.48 8.11 12.90
C GLN A 150 1.83 8.48 13.57
N GLY A 151 2.94 8.39 12.84
CA GLY A 151 4.26 8.79 13.35
C GLY A 151 4.36 10.30 13.64
N ALA A 152 3.77 11.13 12.79
CA ALA A 152 3.73 12.58 13.00
C ALA A 152 2.96 12.96 14.27
N MET A 153 1.82 12.30 14.54
CA MET A 153 1.03 12.52 15.75
C MET A 153 1.85 12.23 17.02
N LEU A 154 2.64 11.15 17.03
CA LEU A 154 3.57 10.86 18.13
C LEU A 154 4.61 11.97 18.34
N VAL A 155 5.21 12.48 17.26
CA VAL A 155 6.23 13.54 17.34
C VAL A 155 5.64 14.84 17.86
N MET A 156 4.39 15.14 17.50
CA MET A 156 3.66 16.31 17.98
C MET A 156 3.14 16.14 19.42
N GLY A 157 3.29 14.96 20.04
CA GLY A 157 2.84 14.69 21.40
C GLY A 157 1.33 14.61 21.56
N VAL A 158 0.63 14.18 20.50
CA VAL A 158 -0.84 14.01 20.47
C VAL A 158 -1.22 12.54 20.58
#